data_AF-A0A6G3WXY6-F1
#
_entry.id   AF-A0A6G3WXY6-F1
#
_cell.length_a   1.000
_cell.length_b   1.000
_cell.length_c   1.000
_cell.angle_alpha   90.00
_cell.angle_beta   90.00
_cell.angle_gamma   90.00
#
_symmetry.space_group_name_H-M   'P 1'
#
loop_
_entity.id
_entity.type
_entity.pdbx_description
1 polymer ?
#
loop_
_entity_poly.entity_id
_entity_poly.type
_entity_poly.pdbx_seq_one_letter_code
_entity_poly.pdbx_strand_id
1 'polypeptide(L)'
;ALATSMLADLREMEHRHSDESVLGDLLHLDHRTAQAGRLADSIAVLTGARSGRRWAKPIVMESILRGAMGRIGSYQRVRLHSASDVAIAGHAAEGVMHA
;
A
#
# COMPACT_ATOMS: atom_id res chain seq x y z
N ALA A 1 -9.99 -5.22 5.94
CA ALA A 1 -11.04 -4.18 5.86
C ALA A 1 -10.58 -2.88 6.54
N LEU A 2 -10.28 -2.90 7.85
CA LEU A 2 -9.91 -1.72 8.64
C LEU A 2 -8.56 -1.08 8.23
N ALA A 3 -7.51 -1.87 8.02
CA ALA A 3 -6.22 -1.35 7.55
C ALA A 3 -6.31 -0.73 6.14
N THR A 4 -7.26 -1.19 5.31
CA THR A 4 -7.45 -0.67 3.95
C THR A 4 -8.16 0.69 3.95
N SER A 5 -9.16 0.86 4.81
CA SER A 5 -9.80 2.17 5.00
C SER A 5 -8.82 3.15 5.63
N MET A 6 -8.03 2.73 6.62
CA MET A 6 -7.00 3.58 7.24
C MET A 6 -5.97 4.10 6.23
N LEU A 7 -5.47 3.26 5.31
CA LEU A 7 -4.56 3.71 4.24
C LEU A 7 -5.25 4.69 3.27
N ALA A 8 -6.56 4.52 3.02
CA ALA A 8 -7.30 5.45 2.18
C ALA A 8 -7.48 6.82 2.87
N ASP A 9 -7.81 6.81 4.16
CA ASP A 9 -7.95 8.02 4.97
C ASP A 9 -6.62 8.78 5.10
N LEU A 10 -5.52 8.06 5.27
CA LEU A 10 -4.18 8.64 5.31
C LEU A 10 -3.81 9.34 3.99
N ARG A 11 -4.10 8.72 2.85
CA ARG A 11 -3.86 9.35 1.53
C ARG A 11 -4.67 10.61 1.33
N GLU A 12 -5.91 10.62 1.80
CA GLU A 12 -6.75 11.82 1.76
C GLU A 12 -6.18 12.93 2.66
N MET A 13 -5.64 12.57 3.84
CA MET A 13 -4.96 13.53 4.70
C MET A 13 -3.67 14.07 4.07
N GLU A 14 -2.86 13.22 3.44
CA GLU A 14 -1.66 13.62 2.70
C GLU A 14 -2.00 14.60 1.57
N HIS A 15 -3.13 14.40 0.89
CA HIS A 15 -3.57 15.29 -0.18
C HIS A 15 -4.03 16.67 0.34
N ARG A 16 -4.62 16.74 1.55
CA ARG A 16 -5.16 17.97 2.13
C ARG A 16 -4.13 18.82 2.87
N HIS A 17 -3.01 18.25 3.31
CA HIS A 17 -2.03 18.93 4.15
C HIS A 17 -0.67 19.06 3.44
N SER A 18 -0.22 20.31 3.22
CA SER A 18 1.04 20.64 2.53
C SER A 18 2.19 21.04 3.47
N ASP A 19 2.01 20.88 4.79
CA ASP A 19 3.08 21.06 5.77
C ASP A 19 3.99 19.81 5.79
N GLU A 20 5.29 20.02 5.59
CA GLU A 20 6.29 18.94 5.49
C GLU A 20 6.36 18.09 6.76
N SER A 21 6.16 18.69 7.94
CA SER A 21 6.18 17.96 9.22
C SER A 21 4.99 17.02 9.34
N VAL A 22 3.81 17.48 8.91
CA VAL A 22 2.56 16.70 8.89
C VAL A 22 2.65 15.57 7.87
N LEU A 23 3.20 15.85 6.68
CA LEU A 23 3.40 14.84 5.64
C LEU A 23 4.35 13.73 6.12
N GLY A 24 5.44 14.07 6.81
CA GLY A 24 6.36 13.10 7.39
C GLY A 24 5.69 12.14 8.39
N ASP A 25 4.87 12.69 9.29
CA ASP A 25 4.10 11.89 10.26
C ASP A 25 3.05 10.99 9.59
N LEU A 26 2.36 11.49 8.56
CA LEU A 26 1.39 10.72 7.79
C LEU A 26 2.03 9.56 7.03
N LEU A 27 3.17 9.79 6.39
CA LEU A 27 3.93 8.74 5.69
C LEU A 27 4.40 7.65 6.65
N HIS A 28 4.83 8.03 7.86
CA HIS A 28 5.18 7.05 8.89
C HIS A 28 3.97 6.21 9.33
N LEU A 29 2.80 6.83 9.46
CA LEU A 29 1.56 6.13 9.81
C LEU A 29 1.03 5.24 8.68
N ASP A 30 1.13 5.66 7.41
CA ASP A 30 0.82 4.85 6.23
C ASP A 30 1.68 3.59 6.22
N HIS A 31 2.98 3.76 6.48
CA HIS A 31 3.91 2.64 6.58
C HIS A 31 3.50 1.63 7.66
N ARG A 32 3.22 2.11 8.88
CA ARG A 32 2.81 1.23 10.00
C ARG A 32 1.50 0.50 9.68
N THR A 33 0.55 1.18 9.04
CA THR A 33 -0.73 0.60 8.63
C THR A 33 -0.53 -0.48 7.56
N ALA A 34 0.37 -0.26 6.61
CA ALA A 34 0.77 -1.26 5.61
C ALA A 34 1.46 -2.47 6.27
N GLN A 35 2.26 -2.29 7.32
CA GLN A 35 2.86 -3.38 8.10
C GLN A 35 1.80 -4.22 8.84
N ALA A 36 0.84 -3.56 9.50
CA ALA A 36 -0.25 -4.24 10.17
C ALA A 36 -1.10 -5.07 9.19
N GLY A 37 -1.38 -4.52 7.99
CA GLY A 37 -2.05 -5.24 6.92
C GLY A 37 -1.32 -6.53 6.52
N ARG A 38 0.01 -6.47 6.34
CA ARG A 38 0.82 -7.67 6.02
C ARG A 38 0.81 -8.73 7.11
N LEU A 39 0.86 -8.32 8.38
CA LEU A 39 0.80 -9.26 9.49
C LEU A 39 -0.55 -9.98 9.49
N ALA A 40 -1.65 -9.25 9.28
CA ALA A 40 -2.98 -9.83 9.14
C ALA A 40 -3.06 -10.80 7.94
N ASP A 41 -2.49 -10.44 6.80
CA ASP A 41 -2.42 -11.31 5.61
C ASP A 41 -1.60 -12.58 5.88
N SER A 42 -0.52 -12.49 6.67
CA SER A 42 0.30 -13.64 7.06
C SER A 42 -0.46 -14.59 7.99
N ILE A 43 -1.20 -14.05 8.96
CA ILE A 43 -2.08 -14.82 9.84
C ILE A 43 -3.19 -15.50 9.03
N ALA A 44 -3.76 -14.80 8.04
CA ALA A 44 -4.76 -15.37 7.14
C ALA A 44 -4.21 -16.61 6.40
N VAL A 45 -3.00 -16.54 5.85
CA VAL A 45 -2.34 -17.71 5.23
C VAL A 45 -2.19 -18.86 6.23
N LEU A 46 -1.67 -18.59 7.43
CA LEU A 46 -1.41 -19.63 8.46
C LEU A 46 -2.68 -20.33 8.93
N THR A 47 -3.80 -19.61 8.93
CA THR A 47 -5.13 -20.13 9.32
C THR A 47 -5.87 -20.82 8.16
N GLY A 48 -5.27 -20.90 6.97
CA GLY A 48 -5.91 -21.42 5.77
C GLY A 48 -6.98 -20.49 5.16
N ALA A 49 -7.11 -19.27 5.69
CA ALA A 49 -7.96 -18.25 5.11
C ALA A 49 -7.33 -17.67 3.83
N ARG A 50 -8.17 -17.14 2.95
CA ARG A 50 -7.71 -16.54 1.70
C ARG A 50 -6.95 -15.24 2.00
N SER A 51 -5.67 -15.23 1.69
CA SER A 51 -4.82 -14.04 1.79
C SER A 51 -4.82 -13.24 0.49
N GLY A 52 -4.63 -11.92 0.61
CA GLY A 52 -4.52 -11.00 -0.51
C GLY A 52 -5.81 -10.25 -0.85
N ARG A 53 -5.67 -8.94 -1.07
CA ARG A 53 -6.77 -8.09 -1.55
C ARG A 53 -7.08 -8.38 -3.02
N ARG A 54 -8.36 -8.47 -3.36
CA ARG A 54 -8.82 -8.44 -4.76
C ARG A 54 -9.46 -7.09 -5.05
N TRP A 55 -8.89 -6.37 -6.01
CA TRP A 55 -9.49 -5.14 -6.52
C TRP A 55 -10.29 -5.46 -7.78
N ALA A 56 -11.50 -4.92 -7.89
CA ALA A 56 -12.32 -5.12 -9.08
C ALA A 56 -11.90 -4.18 -10.23
N LYS A 57 -11.49 -2.96 -9.90
CA LYS A 57 -11.07 -1.94 -10.87
C LYS A 57 -9.56 -2.01 -11.13
N PRO A 58 -9.10 -1.63 -12.33
CA PRO A 58 -7.68 -1.44 -12.60
C PRO A 58 -7.02 -0.48 -11.61
N ILE A 59 -5.76 -0.74 -11.27
CA ILE A 59 -4.96 0.04 -10.32
C ILE A 59 -3.78 0.64 -11.08
N VAL A 60 -3.60 1.96 -11.01
CA VAL A 60 -2.46 2.65 -11.65
C VAL A 60 -1.12 2.19 -11.09
N MET A 61 -0.07 2.13 -11.92
CA MET A 61 1.26 1.64 -11.55
C MET A 61 1.81 2.34 -10.29
N GLU A 62 1.61 3.64 -10.15
CA GLU A 62 2.08 4.40 -9.00
C GLU A 62 1.50 3.86 -7.67
N SER A 63 0.23 3.45 -7.69
CA SER A 63 -0.43 2.85 -6.53
C SER A 63 0.04 1.41 -6.26
N ILE A 64 0.37 0.66 -7.31
CA ILE A 64 1.03 -0.66 -7.21
C ILE A 64 2.39 -0.51 -6.53
N LEU A 65 3.23 0.41 -7.03
CA LEU A 65 4.57 0.65 -6.51
C LEU A 65 4.54 1.15 -5.06
N ARG A 66 3.65 2.09 -4.72
CA ARG A 66 3.43 2.50 -3.33
C ARG A 66 3.01 1.33 -2.44
N GLY A 67 2.08 0.50 -2.94
CA GLY A 67 1.63 -0.69 -2.22
C GLY A 67 2.75 -1.70 -1.99
N ALA A 68 3.67 -1.88 -2.94
CA ALA A 68 4.86 -2.71 -2.77
C ALA A 68 5.87 -2.07 -1.80
N MET A 69 6.09 -0.76 -1.87
CA MET A 69 7.01 -0.03 -0.97
C MET A 69 6.56 -0.06 0.49
N GLY A 70 5.26 0.14 0.76
CA GLY A 70 4.70 0.01 2.10
C GLY A 70 4.95 -1.38 2.73
N ARG A 71 5.31 -2.36 1.89
CA ARG A 71 5.68 -3.72 2.29
C ARG A 71 7.13 -3.93 2.71
N ILE A 72 7.99 -2.96 2.46
CA ILE A 72 9.42 -3.03 2.74
C ILE A 72 9.73 -2.39 4.10
N GLY A 73 10.32 -3.14 5.04
CA GLY A 73 10.60 -2.62 6.39
C GLY A 73 11.46 -1.35 6.41
N SER A 74 12.43 -1.22 5.52
CA SER A 74 13.25 -0.02 5.34
C SER A 74 12.82 0.80 4.12
N TYR A 75 11.52 1.08 3.98
CA TYR A 75 10.95 1.76 2.80
C TYR A 75 11.62 3.10 2.46
N GLN A 76 12.15 3.83 3.46
CA GLN A 76 12.88 5.10 3.28
C GLN A 76 14.14 4.97 2.41
N ARG A 77 14.67 3.75 2.23
CA ARG A 77 15.82 3.48 1.36
C ARG A 77 15.41 3.26 -0.10
N VAL A 78 14.12 3.14 -0.39
CA VAL A 78 13.59 2.88 -1.73
C VAL A 78 13.30 4.21 -2.41
N ARG A 79 13.88 4.41 -3.60
CA ARG A 79 13.63 5.58 -4.44
C ARG A 79 12.91 5.15 -5.71
N LEU A 80 11.76 5.78 -5.98
CA LEU A 80 11.10 5.65 -7.28
C LEU A 80 11.74 6.62 -8.26
N HIS A 81 12.15 6.13 -9.42
CA HIS A 81 12.73 6.97 -10.48
C HIS A 81 11.76 7.24 -11.63
N SER A 82 10.89 6.27 -11.93
CA SER A 82 9.85 6.40 -12.95
C SER A 82 8.76 5.38 -12.69
N ALA A 83 7.51 5.74 -12.99
CA ALA A 83 6.38 4.83 -13.05
C ALA A 83 5.79 4.92 -14.45
N SER A 84 5.45 3.78 -15.04
CA SER A 84 4.71 3.75 -16.31
C SER A 84 3.27 4.21 -16.09
N ASP A 85 2.66 4.90 -17.06
CA ASP A 85 1.25 5.32 -17.01
C ASP A 85 0.25 4.17 -17.22
N VAL A 86 0.72 2.92 -17.23
CA VAL A 86 -0.12 1.73 -17.41
C VAL A 86 -0.79 1.35 -16.08
N ALA A 87 -2.05 0.89 -16.18
CA ALA A 87 -2.76 0.30 -15.06
C ALA A 87 -2.67 -1.23 -15.06
N ILE A 88 -2.56 -1.82 -13.88
CA ILE A 88 -2.62 -3.27 -13.67
C ILE A 88 -4.07 -3.68 -13.42
N ALA A 89 -4.51 -4.78 -14.04
CA ALA A 89 -5.83 -5.34 -13.78
C ALA A 89 -5.99 -5.63 -12.27
N GLY A 90 -7.09 -5.19 -11.66
CA GLY A 90 -7.24 -5.21 -10.21
C GLY A 90 -7.13 -6.60 -9.57
N HIS A 91 -7.52 -7.65 -10.29
CA HIS A 91 -7.38 -9.03 -9.81
C HIS A 91 -5.93 -9.52 -9.79
N ALA A 92 -5.05 -8.91 -10.58
CA ALA A 92 -3.62 -9.22 -10.66
C ALA A 92 -2.76 -8.29 -9.80
N ALA A 93 -3.31 -7.15 -9.37
CA ALA A 93 -2.60 -6.12 -8.60
C ALA A 93 -1.87 -6.69 -7.37
N GLU A 94 -2.48 -7.62 -6.64
CA GLU A 94 -1.83 -8.19 -5.46
C GLU A 94 -0.65 -9.08 -5.82
N GLY A 95 -0.78 -9.89 -6.86
CA GLY A 95 0.31 -10.71 -7.37
C GLY A 95 1.48 -9.85 -7.83
N VAL A 96 1.21 -8.77 -8.57
CA VAL A 96 2.25 -7.86 -9.07
C VAL A 96 2.95 -7.11 -7.92
N MET A 97 2.23 -6.77 -6.85
CA MET A 97 2.85 -6.12 -5.68
C MET A 97 3.75 -7.05 -4.85
N HIS A 98 3.59 -8.38 -4.98
CA HIS A 98 4.31 -9.38 -4.19
C HIS A 98 5.32 -10.22 -4.97
N ALA A 99 5.29 -10.19 -6.31
CA ALA A 99 6.21 -10.90 -7.19
C ALA A 99 7.65 -10.38 -7.02
#